data_AF-A0A951CVT6-F1
#
_entry.id   AF-A0A951CVT6-F1
#
_cell.length_a   1.000
_cell.length_b   1.000
_cell.length_c   1.000
_cell.angle_alpha   90.00
_cell.angle_beta   90.00
_cell.angle_gamma   90.00
#
_symmetry.space_group_name_H-M   'P 1'
#
loop_
_entity.id
_entity.type
_entity.pdbx_description
1 polymer ?
#
loop_
_entity_poly.entity_id
_entity_poly.type
_entity_poly.pdbx_seq_one_letter_code
_entity_poly.pdbx_strand_id
1 'polypeptide(L)' 'PLPENGKVDLDFNRSYNPPCTFTPYATCPLPPKENTLPFSVKAGEMRYGAGHAEYAAR' A
#
# COMPACT_ATOMS: atom_id res chain seq x y z
N PRO A 1 18.87 2.18 5.03
CA PRO A 1 19.79 3.14 5.69
C PRO A 1 19.14 3.70 6.95
N LEU A 2 19.93 4.00 7.99
CA LEU A 2 19.41 4.75 9.14
C LEU A 2 19.11 6.20 8.70
N PRO A 3 18.14 6.89 9.34
CA PRO A 3 17.85 8.30 9.03
C PRO A 3 19.09 9.19 9.19
N GLU A 4 19.38 10.03 8.21
CA GLU A 4 20.44 11.03 8.29
C GLU A 4 19.85 12.36 8.73
N ASN A 5 20.43 12.98 9.76
CA ASN A 5 19.96 14.26 10.31
C ASN A 5 18.46 14.25 10.68
N GLY A 6 17.94 13.11 11.14
CA GLY A 6 16.52 12.93 11.48
C GLY A 6 15.57 12.94 10.26
N LYS A 7 16.11 12.88 9.04
CA LYS A 7 15.35 12.80 7.79
C LYS A 7 15.46 11.40 7.19
N VAL A 8 14.40 11.00 6.51
CA VAL A 8 14.33 9.74 5.77
C VAL A 8 13.73 10.01 4.40
N ASP A 9 14.29 9.36 3.38
CA ASP A 9 13.72 9.37 2.04
C ASP A 9 12.56 8.38 1.98
N LEU A 10 11.36 8.92 1.80
CA LEU A 10 10.15 8.14 1.60
C LEU A 10 9.83 8.08 0.10
N ASP A 11 10.21 6.98 -0.54
CA ASP A 11 10.02 6.78 -1.98
C ASP A 11 8.78 5.96 -2.30
N PHE A 12 7.70 6.65 -2.68
CA PHE A 12 6.45 6.03 -3.10
C PHE A 12 6.54 5.24 -4.42
N ASN A 13 7.58 5.42 -5.24
CA ASN A 13 7.76 4.63 -6.45
C ASN A 13 8.08 3.16 -6.15
N ARG A 14 8.47 2.88 -4.91
CA ARG A 14 8.80 1.53 -4.43
C ARG A 14 7.72 0.93 -3.53
N SER A 15 6.55 1.57 -3.45
CA SER A 15 5.39 1.00 -2.77
C SER A 15 4.93 -0.26 -3.49
N TYR A 16 4.67 -1.33 -2.71
CA TYR A 16 4.29 -2.65 -3.20
C TYR A 16 2.98 -3.12 -2.58
N ASN A 17 2.29 -4.00 -3.28
CA ASN A 17 1.07 -4.64 -2.79
C ASN A 17 1.43 -5.78 -1.81
N PRO A 18 0.82 -5.86 -0.61
CA PRO A 18 1.04 -6.98 0.29
C PRO A 18 0.46 -8.29 -0.29
N PRO A 19 0.91 -9.47 0.18
CA PRO A 19 0.47 -10.78 -0.34
C PRO A 19 -1.05 -10.98 -0.38
N CYS A 20 -1.79 -10.39 0.58
CA CYS A 20 -3.25 -10.46 0.61
C CYS A 20 -3.93 -9.83 -0.62
N THR A 21 -3.19 -9.06 -1.43
CA THR A 21 -3.66 -8.54 -2.71
C THR A 21 -3.77 -9.64 -3.77
N PHE A 22 -3.00 -10.71 -3.64
CA PHE A 22 -2.87 -11.76 -4.66
C PHE A 22 -3.55 -13.08 -4.25
N THR A 23 -3.92 -13.23 -2.97
CA THR A 23 -4.51 -14.47 -2.45
C THR A 23 -5.42 -14.22 -1.24
N PRO A 24 -6.58 -14.90 -1.15
CA PRO A 24 -7.48 -14.78 0.00
C PRO A 24 -6.94 -15.47 1.26
N TYR A 25 -5.88 -16.28 1.15
CA TYR A 25 -5.31 -17.04 2.26
C TYR A 25 -4.31 -16.22 3.11
N ALA A 26 -4.03 -14.97 2.73
CA ALA A 26 -3.13 -14.09 3.45
C ALA A 26 -3.90 -12.95 4.16
N THR A 27 -3.52 -12.66 5.39
CA THR A 27 -4.11 -11.57 6.17
C THR A 27 -3.51 -10.23 5.77
N CYS A 28 -4.37 -9.24 5.50
CA CYS A 28 -3.90 -7.88 5.21
C CYS A 28 -3.49 -7.14 6.50
N PRO A 29 -2.34 -6.44 6.50
CA PRO A 29 -2.07 -5.43 7.52
C PRO A 29 -2.98 -4.22 7.27
N LEU A 30 -3.85 -3.90 8.23
CA LEU A 30 -4.67 -2.71 8.16
C LEU A 30 -3.88 -1.50 8.66
N PRO A 31 -3.74 -0.43 7.87
CA PRO A 31 -3.10 0.78 8.34
C PRO A 31 -3.97 1.48 9.39
N PRO A 32 -3.36 2.15 10.39
CA PRO A 32 -4.10 3.05 11.27
C PRO A 32 -4.65 4.25 10.48
N LYS A 33 -5.68 4.92 11.01
CA LYS A 33 -6.40 5.98 10.28
C LYS A 33 -5.48 7.14 9.88
N GLU A 34 -4.52 7.44 10.73
CA GLU A 34 -3.53 8.50 10.60
C GLU A 34 -2.59 8.30 9.40
N ASN A 35 -2.49 7.08 8.86
CA ASN A 35 -1.69 6.78 7.68
C ASN A 35 -2.43 7.07 6.35
N THR A 36 -3.56 7.79 6.41
CA THR A 36 -4.27 8.24 5.21
C THR A 36 -3.70 9.57 4.73
N LEU A 37 -3.13 9.60 3.53
CA LEU A 37 -2.64 10.82 2.93
C LEU A 37 -3.80 11.66 2.37
N PRO A 38 -3.80 12.99 2.53
CA PRO A 38 -4.87 13.86 2.04
C PRO A 38 -4.77 14.15 0.53
N PHE A 39 -3.87 13.46 -0.18
CA PHE A 39 -3.61 13.64 -1.60
C PHE A 39 -3.34 12.29 -2.27
N SER A 40 -3.51 12.25 -3.60
CA SER A 40 -3.23 11.06 -4.39
C SER A 40 -1.75 10.87 -4.64
N VAL A 41 -1.29 9.63 -4.48
CA VAL A 41 0.05 9.18 -4.90
C VAL A 41 -0.11 8.42 -6.23
N LYS A 42 0.48 8.94 -7.31
CA LYS A 42 0.43 8.34 -8.66
C LYS A 42 1.73 7.60 -9.00
N ALA A 43 2.20 6.77 -8.08
CA ALA A 43 3.46 6.05 -8.15
C ALA A 43 3.33 4.68 -7.46
N GLY A 44 4.31 3.79 -7.71
CA GLY A 44 4.35 2.45 -7.13
C GLY A 44 3.55 1.42 -7.93
N GLU A 45 3.37 0.24 -7.33
CA GLU A 45 2.57 -0.83 -7.93
C GLU A 45 1.10 -0.41 -8.09
N MET A 46 0.53 -0.74 -9.25
CA MET A 46 -0.91 -0.60 -9.48
C MET A 46 -1.67 -1.80 -8.92
N ARG A 47 -3.01 -1.70 -8.88
CA ARG A 47 -3.86 -2.80 -8.44
C ARG A 47 -3.62 -4.04 -9.30
N TYR A 48 -3.39 -5.17 -8.64
CA TYR A 48 -3.25 -6.46 -9.31
C TYR A 48 -4.62 -7.02 -9.72
N GLY A 49 -4.93 -6.94 -11.01
CA GLY A 49 -6.12 -7.55 -11.63
C GLY A 49 -7.46 -6.92 -11.24
N ALA A 50 -8.53 -7.38 -11.91
CA ALA A 50 -9.91 -7.02 -11.59
C ALA A 50 -10.47 -7.75 -10.35
N GLY A 51 -9.69 -8.62 -9.71
CA GLY A 51 -10.15 -9.56 -8.67
C GLY A 51 -10.50 -8.95 -7.31
N HIS A 52 -10.13 -7.69 -7.04
CA HIS A 52 -10.59 -6.97 -5.84
C HIS A 52 -11.96 -6.30 -6.01
N ALA A 53 -12.53 -6.28 -7.22
CA ALA A 53 -13.90 -5.79 -7.41
C ALA A 53 -14.93 -6.68 -6.71
N GLU A 54 -14.60 -7.95 -6.45
CA GLU A 54 -15.52 -8.90 -5.81
C GLU A 54 -15.57 -8.74 -4.27
N TYR A 55 -14.50 -8.25 -3.62
CA TYR A 55 -14.48 -8.00 -2.16
C TYR A 55 -14.79 -6.55 -1.79
N ALA A 56 -14.49 -5.57 -2.65
CA ALA A 56 -14.83 -4.16 -2.41
C ALA A 56 -16.33 -3.83 -2.58
N ALA A 57 -17.14 -4.81 -3.05
CA ALA A 57 -18.59 -4.72 -3.17
C ALA A 57 -19.35 -5.33 -1.97
N ARG A 58 -18.64 -5.73 -0.91
CA ARG A 58 -19.17 -6.06 0.42
C ARG A 58 -18.74 -5.00 1.42
#